data_AF-A0A924BZP3-F1
#
_entry.id   AF-A0A924BZP3-F1
#
_cell.length_a   1.000
_cell.length_b   1.000
_cell.length_c   1.000
_cell.angle_alpha   90.00
_cell.angle_beta   90.00
_cell.angle_gamma   90.00
#
_symmetry.space_group_name_H-M   'P 1'
#
loop_
_entity.id
_entity.type
_entity.pdbx_description
1 polymer ?
#
loop_
_entity_poly.entity_id
_entity_poly.type
_entity_poly.pdbx_seq_one_letter_code
_entity_poly.pdbx_strand_id
1 'polypeptide(L)' 'RVLELGPIVDGLRVVKSGLAVTDNVIIAGVQRAHAGAPVKIVQGRIVPPDPGSAPTMPSFTEPPATSATSASAAR' A
#
# COMPACT_ATOMS: atom_id res chain seq x y z
N ARG A 1 -6.14 18.01 6.78
CA ARG A 1 -6.51 18.67 5.51
C ARG A 1 -7.08 17.61 4.58
N VAL A 2 -8.17 17.90 3.88
CA VAL A 2 -8.79 16.93 2.94
C VAL A 2 -8.09 17.06 1.59
N LEU A 3 -7.84 15.92 0.93
CA LEU A 3 -7.23 15.83 -0.41
C LEU A 3 -8.30 15.36 -1.40
N GLU A 4 -8.38 16.00 -2.56
CA GLU A 4 -9.19 15.49 -3.68
C GLU A 4 -8.30 14.68 -4.63
N LEU A 5 -8.62 13.39 -4.75
CA LEU A 5 -7.85 12.45 -5.54
C LEU A 5 -8.47 12.27 -6.93
N GLY A 6 -7.62 12.27 -7.94
CA GLY A 6 -7.97 11.99 -9.33
C GLY A 6 -7.65 10.55 -9.74
N PRO A 7 -7.66 10.28 -11.06
CA PRO A 7 -7.31 8.97 -11.61
C PRO A 7 -5.84 8.61 -11.34
N ILE A 8 -5.50 7.34 -11.53
CA ILE A 8 -4.10 6.88 -11.58
C ILE A 8 -3.59 7.04 -13.01
N VAL A 9 -2.42 7.65 -13.17
CA VAL A 9 -1.69 7.80 -14.43
C VAL A 9 -0.27 7.29 -14.20
N ASP A 10 0.22 6.38 -15.03
CA ASP A 10 1.56 5.77 -14.92
C ASP A 10 1.87 5.20 -13.52
N GLY A 11 0.86 4.58 -12.88
CA GLY A 11 1.01 4.03 -11.53
C GLY A 11 1.07 5.07 -10.40
N LEU A 12 0.97 6.37 -10.72
CA LEU A 12 0.92 7.47 -9.76
C LEU A 12 -0.50 8.00 -9.57
N ARG A 13 -0.86 8.38 -8.35
CA ARG A 13 -2.17 8.97 -8.04
C ARG A 13 -2.13 10.49 -8.21
N VAL A 14 -2.96 11.00 -9.11
CA VAL A 14 -3.09 12.44 -9.32
C VAL A 14 -3.82 13.09 -8.14
N VAL A 15 -3.29 14.19 -7.61
CA VAL A 15 -3.96 15.03 -6.60
C VAL A 15 -4.51 16.26 -7.31
N LYS A 16 -5.83 16.46 -7.26
CA LYS A 16 -6.51 17.59 -7.93
C LYS A 16 -6.52 18.85 -7.07
N SER A 17 -6.70 18.70 -5.76
CA SER A 17 -6.73 19.81 -4.81
C SER A 17 -6.34 19.35 -3.40
N GLY A 18 -6.03 20.32 -2.52
CA GLY A 18 -5.69 20.07 -1.12
C GLY A 18 -4.20 19.95 -0.81
N LEU A 19 -3.32 20.11 -1.80
CA LEU A 19 -1.86 20.15 -1.64
C LEU A 19 -1.31 21.46 -2.24
N ALA A 20 -0.47 22.18 -1.50
CA ALA A 20 0.23 23.36 -2.00
C ALA A 20 1.62 23.00 -2.55
N VAL A 21 2.17 23.84 -3.45
CA VAL A 21 3.51 23.63 -4.05
C VAL A 21 4.62 23.67 -2.99
N THR A 22 4.39 24.34 -1.88
CA THR A 22 5.33 24.45 -0.75
C THR A 22 5.20 23.31 0.26
N ASP A 23 4.22 22.41 0.11
CA ASP A 23 4.00 21.32 1.05
C ASP A 23 5.04 20.20 0.83
N ASN A 24 5.61 19.68 1.92
CA ASN A 24 6.54 18.56 1.86
C ASN A 24 5.76 17.23 1.94
N VAL A 25 6.06 16.31 1.02
CA VAL A 25 5.40 15.00 0.92
C VAL A 25 6.37 13.87 1.25
N ILE A 26 5.92 12.93 2.08
CA ILE A 26 6.70 11.73 2.43
C ILE A 26 6.51 10.69 1.33
N ILE A 27 7.57 10.39 0.60
CA ILE A 27 7.56 9.43 -0.53
C ILE A 27 8.19 8.07 -0.18
N ALA A 28 8.89 7.98 0.94
CA ALA A 28 9.53 6.75 1.42
C ALA A 28 9.40 6.64 2.94
N GLY A 29 9.27 5.41 3.44
CA GLY A 29 9.22 5.16 4.88
C GLY A 29 7.93 5.64 5.57
N VAL A 30 6.81 5.74 4.85
CA VAL A 30 5.52 6.20 5.42
C VAL A 30 5.08 5.39 6.63
N GLN A 31 5.36 4.08 6.64
CA GLN A 31 5.11 3.19 7.79
C GLN A 31 5.83 3.60 9.08
N ARG A 32 6.89 4.42 9.01
CA ARG A 32 7.65 4.91 10.16
C ARG A 32 7.28 6.35 10.53
N ALA A 33 6.51 7.02 9.66
CA ALA A 33 6.06 8.39 9.88
C ALA A 33 4.84 8.36 10.81
N HIS A 34 4.97 8.97 11.98
CA HIS A 34 3.88 9.19 12.92
C HIS A 34 3.75 10.67 13.27
N ALA A 35 2.56 11.09 13.69
CA ALA A 35 2.31 12.47 14.08
C ALA A 35 3.26 12.88 15.24
N GLY A 36 3.96 13.99 15.07
CA GLY A 36 4.94 14.50 16.05
C GLY A 36 6.34 13.89 15.96
N ALA A 37 6.56 12.86 15.12
CA ALA A 37 7.89 12.32 14.91
C ALA A 37 8.75 13.30 14.07
N PRO A 38 10.04 13.49 14.41
CA PRO A 38 10.93 14.34 13.62
C PRO A 38 11.18 13.72 12.25
N VAL A 39 11.00 14.51 11.19
CA VAL A 39 11.23 14.10 9.80
C VAL A 39 12.40 14.89 9.22
N LYS A 40 13.40 14.19 8.65
CA LYS A 40 14.47 14.84 7.88
C LYS A 40 13.99 15.04 6.44
N ILE A 41 13.97 16.27 5.98
CA ILE A 41 13.60 16.61 4.60
C ILE A 41 14.77 16.26 3.68
N VAL A 42 14.52 15.39 2.70
CA VAL A 42 15.45 15.05 1.62
C VAL A 42 14.76 15.35 0.31
N GLN A 43 15.40 16.13 -0.57
CA GLN A 43 14.86 16.42 -1.90
C GLN A 43 14.83 15.13 -2.72
N GLY A 44 13.63 14.62 -2.95
CA GLY A 44 13.38 13.46 -3.80
C GLY A 44 12.52 13.84 -5.00
N ARG A 45 12.51 12.98 -6.02
CA ARG A 45 11.64 13.10 -7.19
C ARG A 45 10.66 11.93 -7.20
N ILE A 46 9.37 12.22 -7.39
CA ILE A 46 8.34 11.20 -7.62
C ILE A 46 8.45 10.80 -9.10
N VAL A 47 8.74 9.53 -9.35
CA VAL A 47 8.89 8.94 -10.69
C VAL A 47 7.92 7.75 -10.78
N PRO A 48 7.33 7.48 -11.96
CA PRO A 48 6.57 6.26 -12.17
C PRO A 48 7.36 5.02 -11.72
N PRO A 49 6.72 4.06 -11.05
CA PRO A 49 7.39 2.80 -10.69
C PRO A 49 7.82 2.06 -11.96
N ASP A 50 9.01 1.46 -11.93
CA ASP A 50 9.50 0.66 -13.06
C ASP A 50 8.51 -0.48 -13.37
N PRO A 51 8.20 -0.71 -14.66
CA PRO A 51 7.29 -1.78 -15.06
C PRO A 51 7.85 -3.13 -14.62
N GLY A 52 7.17 -3.79 -13.67
CA GLY A 52 7.57 -5.09 -13.11
C GLY A 52 8.04 -5.07 -11.64
N SER A 53 8.22 -3.89 -11.04
CA SER A 53 8.56 -3.76 -9.60
C SER A 53 7.35 -3.87 -8.66
N ALA A 54 6.18 -4.27 -9.17
CA ALA A 54 5.04 -4.57 -8.32
C ALA A 54 5.38 -5.81 -7.47
N PRO A 55 5.07 -5.82 -6.17
CA PRO A 55 5.28 -7.01 -5.36
C PRO A 55 4.46 -8.16 -5.94
N THR A 56 5.14 -9.20 -6.44
CA THR A 56 4.50 -10.45 -6.84
C THR A 56 3.81 -11.03 -5.63
N MET A 57 2.48 -11.00 -5.60
CA MET A 57 1.72 -11.62 -4.52
C MET A 57 2.03 -13.12 -4.52
N PRO A 58 2.48 -13.70 -3.40
CA PRO A 58 2.66 -15.14 -3.33
C PRO A 58 1.29 -15.80 -3.51
N SER A 59 1.22 -16.76 -4.44
CA SER A 59 0.01 -17.57 -4.63
C SER A 59 -0.25 -18.39 -3.37
N PHE A 60 -1.36 -18.11 -2.69
CA PHE A 60 -1.83 -18.92 -1.58
C PHE A 60 -2.41 -20.23 -2.14
N THR A 61 -1.71 -21.34 -1.94
CA THR A 61 -2.27 -22.68 -2.16
C THR A 61 -2.95 -23.12 -0.88
N GLU A 62 -4.28 -23.17 -0.90
CA GLU A 62 -5.06 -23.67 0.22
C GLU A 62 -4.76 -25.17 0.42
N PRO A 63 -4.36 -25.61 1.62
CA PRO A 63 -4.20 -27.03 1.90
C PRO A 63 -5.54 -27.76 1.73
N PRO A 64 -5.58 -28.99 1.19
CA PRO A 64 -6.81 -29.75 1.07
C PRO A 64 -7.43 -29.97 2.46
N ALA A 65 -8.72 -29.68 2.60
CA ALA A 65 -9.46 -29.89 3.84
C ALA A 65 -9.49 -31.39 4.19
N THR A 66 -8.89 -31.77 5.31
CA THR A 66 -9.06 -33.10 5.90
C THR A 66 -10.42 -33.17 6.60
N SER A 67 -11.32 -34.00 6.06
CA SER A 67 -12.62 -34.27 6.66
C SER A 67 -12.45 -35.01 7.99
N ALA A 68 -12.90 -34.42 9.10
CA ALA A 68 -13.02 -35.10 10.39
C ALA A 68 -14.28 -35.97 10.38
N THR A 69 -14.14 -37.29 10.58
CA THR A 69 -15.29 -38.18 10.75
C THR A 69 -15.87 -37.96 12.15
N SER A 70 -17.15 -37.64 12.26
CA SER A 70 -17.83 -37.48 13.55
C SER A 70 -18.09 -38.83 14.21
N ALA A 71 -17.86 -38.94 15.52
CA ALA A 71 -18.00 -40.15 16.34
C ALA A 71 -19.41 -40.79 16.38
N SER A 72 -20.41 -40.22 15.69
CA SER A 72 -21.77 -40.77 15.60
C SER A 72 -21.90 -41.96 14.64
N ALA A 73 -20.83 -42.37 13.94
CA ALA A 73 -20.86 -43.47 12.97
C ALA A 73 -20.83 -44.88 13.60
N ALA A 74 -20.66 -44.99 14.92
CA ALA A 74 -20.72 -46.25 15.65
C ALA A 74 -21.98 -46.30 16.52
N ARG A 75 -23.14 -46.53 15.90
CA ARG A 75 -24.33 -46.97 16.64
C ARG A 75 -25.16 -47.94 15.82
#